data_AF-A0A7Y8X1G5-F1
#
_entry.id   AF-A0A7Y8X1G5-F1
#
_cell.length_a   1.000
_cell.length_b   1.000
_cell.length_c   1.000
_cell.angle_alpha   90.00
_cell.angle_beta   90.00
_cell.angle_gamma   90.00
#
_symmetry.space_group_name_H-M   'P 1'
#
loop_
_entity.id
_entity.type
_entity.pdbx_description
1 polymer ?
#
loop_
_entity_poly.entity_id
_entity_poly.type
_entity_poly.pdbx_seq_one_letter_code
_entity_poly.pdbx_strand_id
1 'polypeptide(L)' 'MYQHRWTVRMHKVRQWYPSIQEHRVLWRGPYIKGLADAPFMVMEKAYVVD' A
#
# COMPACT_ATOMS: atom_id res chain seq x y z
N MET A 1 16.67 1.41 1.97
CA MET A 1 15.69 2.16 1.15
C MET A 1 15.17 1.20 0.08
N TYR A 2 13.86 1.10 -0.13
CA TYR A 2 13.34 0.20 -1.16
C TYR A 2 13.64 0.77 -2.55
N GLN A 3 14.24 -0.04 -3.42
CA GLN A 3 14.63 0.37 -4.78
C GLN A 3 13.55 0.11 -5.83
N HIS A 4 12.34 -0.27 -5.40
CA HIS A 4 11.26 -0.70 -6.29
C HIS A 4 9.94 -0.06 -5.88
N ARG A 5 8.97 -0.05 -6.81
CA ARG A 5 7.56 0.27 -6.56
C ARG A 5 6.70 -0.98 -6.54
N TRP A 6 5.56 -0.94 -5.85
CA TRP A 6 4.58 -2.04 -5.85
C TRP A 6 3.16 -1.54 -5.65
N THR A 7 2.17 -2.32 -6.13
CA THR A 7 0.75 -2.07 -5.84
C THR A 7 0.44 -2.45 -4.40
N VAL A 8 -0.17 -1.53 -3.65
CA VAL A 8 -0.77 -1.81 -2.35
C VAL A 8 -2.26 -2.05 -2.56
N ARG A 9 -2.77 -3.17 -2.05
CA ARG A 9 -4.21 -3.49 -2.12
C ARG A 9 -5.02 -2.60 -1.19
N MET A 10 -6.32 -2.56 -1.45
CA MET A 10 -7.27 -1.90 -0.57
C MET A 10 -7.19 -2.47 0.85
N HIS A 11 -7.10 -1.60 1.85
CA HIS A 11 -7.04 -2.00 3.25
C HIS A 11 -7.63 -0.95 4.18
N LYS A 12 -8.04 -1.39 5.36
CA LYS A 12 -8.49 -0.54 6.46
C LYS A 12 -7.27 0.00 7.21
N VAL A 13 -7.28 1.29 7.49
CA VAL A 13 -6.25 1.96 8.32
C VAL A 13 -6.93 2.78 9.40
N ARG A 14 -6.26 2.95 10.55
CA ARG A 14 -6.67 3.87 11.62
C ARG A 14 -5.71 5.05 11.62
N GLN A 15 -6.07 6.12 10.92
CA GLN A 15 -5.23 7.30 10.70
C GLN A 15 -5.35 8.28 11.87
N TRP A 16 -4.22 8.70 12.41
CA TRP A 16 -4.15 9.82 13.35
C TRP A 16 -4.27 11.16 12.63
N TYR A 17 -5.11 12.05 13.16
CA TYR A 17 -5.28 13.43 12.68
C TYR A 17 -4.87 14.42 13.79
N PRO A 18 -3.65 15.00 13.72
CA PRO A 18 -3.14 15.87 14.77
C PRO A 18 -3.99 17.12 15.01
N SER A 19 -4.59 17.67 13.96
CA SER A 19 -5.41 18.90 14.03
C SER A 19 -6.67 18.76 14.89
N ILE A 20 -7.18 17.54 15.02
CA ILE A 20 -8.41 17.21 15.76
C ILE A 20 -8.15 16.18 16.88
N GLN A 21 -6.87 15.85 17.11
CA GLN A 21 -6.40 14.92 18.13
C GLN A 21 -7.18 13.59 18.21
N GLU A 22 -7.53 13.01 17.06
CA GLU A 22 -8.24 11.74 17.03
C GLU A 22 -7.77 10.77 15.95
N HIS A 23 -8.12 9.50 16.16
CA HIS A 23 -7.91 8.42 15.21
C HIS A 23 -9.19 8.12 14.44
N ARG A 24 -9.16 8.23 13.10
CA ARG A 24 -10.28 7.84 12.24
C ARG A 24 -9.98 6.57 11.45
N VAL A 25 -10.99 5.73 11.30
CA VAL A 25 -10.93 4.57 10.42
C VAL A 25 -11.18 5.01 8.98
N LEU A 26 -10.29 4.62 8.08
CA LEU A 26 -10.40 4.88 6.65
C LEU A 26 -10.20 3.60 5.86
N TRP A 27 -10.86 3.51 4.72
CA TRP A 27 -10.53 2.55 3.68
C TRP A 27 -9.64 3.24 2.65
N ARG A 28 -8.36 2.85 2.60
CA ARG A 28 -7.48 3.31 1.52
C ARG A 28 -7.67 2.40 0.32
N GLY A 29 -8.07 2.99 -0.80
CA GLY A 29 -8.12 2.30 -2.09
C GLY A 29 -6.73 1.84 -2.55
N PRO A 30 -6.64 1.09 -3.66
CA PRO A 30 -5.36 0.66 -4.21
C PRO A 30 -4.46 1.84 -4.59
N TYR A 31 -3.17 1.75 -4.33
CA TYR A 31 -2.19 2.78 -4.73
C TYR A 31 -0.80 2.19 -4.99
N ILE A 32 0.06 2.95 -5.67
CA ILE A 32 1.46 2.57 -5.89
C ILE A 32 2.31 3.15 -4.77
N LYS A 33 3.11 2.30 -4.11
CA LYS A 33 4.10 2.72 -3.10
C LYS A 33 5.51 2.61 -3.67
N GLY A 34 6.40 3.51 -3.26
CA GLY A 34 7.82 3.54 -3.65
C GLY A 34 8.21 4.85 -4.37
N LEU A 35 9.49 5.00 -4.68
CA LEU A 35 10.02 6.18 -5.40
C LEU A 35 9.45 6.24 -6.83
N ALA A 36 9.08 7.43 -7.30
CA ALA A 36 8.41 7.62 -8.58
C ALA A 36 9.18 7.07 -9.78
N ASP A 37 10.51 7.11 -9.75
CA ASP A 37 11.36 6.65 -10.86
C ASP A 37 11.88 5.21 -10.67
N ALA A 38 11.53 4.55 -9.57
CA ALA A 38 11.97 3.19 -9.33
C ALA A 38 11.22 2.17 -10.21
N PRO A 39 11.87 1.06 -10.62
CA PRO A 39 11.21 -0.01 -11.36
C PRO A 39 10.06 -0.63 -10.58
N PHE A 40 9.04 -1.09 -11.31
CA PHE A 40 7.91 -1.79 -10.70
C PHE A 40 8.30 -3.22 -10.36
N MET A 41 7.97 -3.67 -9.15
CA MET A 41 8.12 -5.05 -8.75
C MET A 41 7.00 -5.86 -9.41
N VAL A 42 7.36 -6.56 -10.49
CA VAL A 42 6.48 -7.55 -11.11
C VAL A 42 6.70 -8.86 -10.37
N MET A 43 5.80 -9.20 -9.45
CA MET A 43 5.80 -10.53 -8.82
C MET A 43 4.74 -11.39 -9.48
N GLU A 44 5.15 -12.51 -10.05
CA GLU A 44 4.24 -13.53 -10.56
C GLU A 44 3.57 -14.23 -9.37
N LYS A 45 2.23 -14.19 -9.32
CA LYS A 45 1.46 -14.84 -8.26
C LYS A 45 1.16 -16.27 -8.69
N ALA A 46 1.93 -17.24 -8.22
CA ALA A 46 1.62 -18.66 -8.38
C ALA A 46 0.59 -19.11 -7.34
N TYR A 47 -0.30 -20.02 -7.75
CA TYR A 47 -1.21 -20.74 -6.85
C TYR A 47 -0.81 -22.22 -6.88
N VAL A 48 -0.80 -22.87 -5.72
CA VAL A 48 -0.74 -24.34 -5.67
C VAL A 48 -2.15 -24.84 -6.03
N VAL A 49 -2.23 -25.68 -7.06
CA VAL A 49 -3.45 -26.42 -7.42
C VAL A 49 -3.22 -27.86 -6.94
N ASP A 50 -4.13 -28.35 -6.10
CA ASP A 50 -4.27 -29.77 -5.73
C ASP A 50 -5.16 -30.48 -6.75
#